data_AF-A0A447QKJ7-F1
#
_entry.id   AF-A0A447QKJ7-F1
#
_cell.length_a   1.000
_cell.length_b   1.000
_cell.length_c   1.000
_cell.angle_alpha   90.00
_cell.angle_beta   90.00
_cell.angle_gamma   90.00
#
_symmetry.space_group_name_H-M   'P 1'
#
loop_
_entity.id
_entity.type
_entity.pdbx_description
1 polymer ?
#
loop_
_entity_poly.entity_id
_entity_poly.type
_entity_poly.pdbx_seq_one_letter_code
_entity_poly.pdbx_strand_id
1 'polypeptide(L)'
;MLIETLPAVFQMDEILYHLRDHIVGLNCGRWDYIFSYIKTLKNHADRVLPDRQSVTMDKPFLSAYSRLLIKTCHRRGAFAMGGMAAFIPSKDAEKNAWVLDKVQADKQLEADNGHDGTWVAHPGLADTVMAVFDQVLGQRHNQLEVLREQDTPITAAQLLEPCEGERTEAGMRANIRVAVQYIEAWISGNGCVPIYGLMEDAATAEISRTSIWQWIHHEKSLSDGQTGHQGAVPSNAE
;
A
#
# COMPACT_ATOMS: atom_id res chain seq x y z
N MET A 1 14.26 5.57 4.86
CA MET A 1 14.04 5.80 3.41
C MET A 1 12.88 4.91 2.96
N LEU A 2 11.95 5.41 2.14
CA LEU A 2 10.82 4.60 1.69
C LEU A 2 11.24 3.71 0.51
N ILE A 3 10.86 2.43 0.54
CA ILE A 3 11.04 1.51 -0.58
C ILE A 3 9.72 1.41 -1.32
N GLU A 4 9.27 2.51 -1.87
CA GLU A 4 7.93 2.63 -2.48
C GLU A 4 7.97 2.60 -4.01
N THR A 5 9.03 2.04 -4.58
CA THR A 5 9.14 1.84 -6.03
C THR A 5 9.54 0.40 -6.36
N LEU A 6 8.97 -0.15 -7.44
CA LEU A 6 9.27 -1.50 -7.86
C LEU A 6 10.78 -1.70 -8.15
N PRO A 7 11.51 -0.78 -8.80
CA PRO A 7 12.95 -0.94 -8.95
C PRO A 7 13.73 -1.02 -7.62
N ALA A 8 13.32 -0.24 -6.61
CA ALA A 8 14.04 -0.16 -5.34
C ALA A 8 13.96 -1.45 -4.52
N VAL A 9 12.91 -2.27 -4.67
CA VAL A 9 12.80 -3.55 -3.95
C VAL A 9 13.93 -4.52 -4.31
N PHE A 10 14.50 -4.39 -5.51
CA PHE A 10 15.60 -5.22 -6.00
C PHE A 10 16.98 -4.70 -5.59
N GLN A 11 17.05 -3.56 -4.88
CA GLN A 11 18.29 -2.87 -4.54
C GLN A 11 18.35 -2.47 -3.06
N MET A 12 17.50 -3.04 -2.20
CA MET A 12 17.38 -2.62 -0.81
C MET A 12 18.70 -2.74 -0.04
N ASP A 13 19.48 -3.78 -0.31
CA ASP A 13 20.75 -4.01 0.37
C ASP A 13 21.83 -3.03 -0.09
N GLU A 14 21.88 -2.76 -1.39
CA GLU A 14 22.76 -1.76 -2.01
C GLU A 14 22.40 -0.36 -1.54
N ILE A 15 21.10 -0.03 -1.44
CA ILE A 15 20.61 1.24 -0.89
C ILE A 15 21.10 1.42 0.55
N LEU A 16 20.92 0.40 1.40
CA LEU A 16 21.42 0.42 2.78
C LEU A 16 22.94 0.58 2.83
N TYR A 17 23.67 -0.13 1.97
CA TYR A 17 25.13 -0.05 1.91
C TYR A 17 25.62 1.35 1.52
N HIS A 18 25.04 1.94 0.47
CA HIS A 18 25.45 3.24 -0.05
C HIS A 18 25.06 4.41 0.85
N LEU A 19 24.04 4.24 1.69
CA LEU A 19 23.62 5.24 2.67
C LEU A 19 24.00 4.89 4.11
N ARG A 20 24.85 3.88 4.34
CA ARG A 20 25.13 3.29 5.67
C ARG A 20 25.52 4.27 6.77
N ASP A 21 26.16 5.39 6.40
CA ASP A 21 26.61 6.39 7.36
C ASP A 21 25.46 7.30 7.86
N HIS A 22 24.28 7.22 7.23
CA HIS A 22 23.15 8.13 7.48
C HIS A 22 21.79 7.42 7.58
N ILE A 23 21.64 6.23 6.98
CA ILE A 23 20.38 5.50 6.96
C ILE A 23 20.18 4.71 8.25
N VAL A 24 18.96 4.79 8.79
CA VAL A 24 18.57 4.07 10.02
C VAL A 24 17.50 3.01 9.76
N GLY A 25 16.89 3.00 8.59
CA GLY A 25 15.80 2.08 8.27
C GLY A 25 15.13 2.30 6.92
N LEU A 26 14.37 1.30 6.51
CA LEU A 26 13.51 1.32 5.33
C LEU A 26 12.04 1.23 5.73
N ASN A 27 11.14 1.62 4.82
CA ASN A 27 9.71 1.62 5.06
C ASN A 27 8.93 0.94 3.92
N CYS A 28 7.92 0.17 4.30
CA CYS A 28 6.91 -0.40 3.41
C CYS A 28 5.84 0.63 3.04
N GLY A 29 5.58 0.80 1.74
CA GLY A 29 4.48 1.60 1.21
C GLY A 29 3.52 0.77 0.37
N ARG A 30 2.23 1.13 0.36
CA ARG A 30 1.21 0.46 -0.49
C ARG A 30 0.99 1.22 -1.80
N TRP A 31 0.46 2.43 -1.73
CA TRP A 31 -0.03 3.16 -2.91
C TRP A 31 1.07 3.51 -3.90
N ASP A 32 2.16 4.15 -3.45
CA ASP A 32 3.29 4.45 -4.32
C ASP A 32 3.95 3.19 -4.89
N TYR A 33 4.02 2.11 -4.10
CA TYR A 33 4.61 0.85 -4.56
C TYR A 33 3.80 0.22 -5.70
N ILE A 34 2.48 0.07 -5.55
CA ILE A 34 1.65 -0.51 -6.62
C ILE A 34 1.46 0.45 -7.80
N PHE A 35 1.51 1.76 -7.57
CA PHE A 35 1.61 2.77 -8.63
C PHE A 35 2.90 2.58 -9.45
N SER A 36 4.03 2.43 -8.76
CA SER A 36 5.32 2.18 -9.38
C SER A 36 5.37 0.83 -10.10
N TYR A 37 4.74 -0.22 -9.55
CA TYR A 37 4.58 -1.51 -10.20
C TYR A 37 3.92 -1.35 -11.57
N ILE A 38 2.78 -0.65 -11.64
CA ILE A 38 2.09 -0.42 -12.91
C ILE A 38 2.95 0.42 -13.86
N LYS A 39 3.56 1.52 -13.41
CA LYS A 39 4.41 2.36 -14.26
C LYS A 39 5.61 1.60 -14.85
N THR A 40 6.22 0.76 -14.03
CA THR A 40 7.43 -0.01 -14.39
C THR A 40 7.06 -1.11 -15.38
N LEU A 41 5.96 -1.83 -15.13
CA LEU A 41 5.49 -2.95 -15.94
C LEU A 41 4.42 -2.56 -16.97
N LYS A 42 4.31 -1.27 -17.30
CA LYS A 42 3.21 -0.69 -18.07
C LYS A 42 2.94 -1.35 -19.43
N ASN A 43 3.96 -1.94 -20.06
CA ASN A 43 3.86 -2.60 -21.37
C ASN A 43 3.65 -4.12 -21.29
N HIS A 44 3.42 -4.68 -20.09
CA HIS A 44 3.24 -6.11 -19.87
C HIS A 44 1.76 -6.45 -19.64
N ALA A 45 1.11 -7.03 -20.66
CA ALA A 45 -0.32 -7.34 -20.62
C ALA A 45 -0.71 -8.45 -19.62
N ASP A 46 0.28 -9.22 -19.16
CA ASP A 46 0.20 -10.24 -18.10
C ASP A 46 0.41 -9.66 -16.69
N ARG A 47 0.69 -8.36 -16.55
CA ARG A 47 0.96 -7.68 -15.25
C ARG A 47 -0.10 -6.65 -14.89
N VAL A 48 -1.34 -6.85 -15.34
CA VAL A 48 -2.45 -5.94 -15.02
C VAL A 48 -3.01 -6.24 -13.65
N LEU A 49 -3.05 -5.22 -12.79
CA LEU A 49 -3.60 -5.36 -11.44
C LEU A 49 -5.14 -5.22 -11.43
N PRO A 50 -5.82 -5.87 -10.47
CA PRO A 50 -7.25 -5.70 -10.24
C PRO A 50 -7.54 -4.34 -9.59
N ASP A 51 -8.77 -4.13 -9.11
CA ASP A 51 -9.16 -2.99 -8.30
C ASP A 51 -8.13 -2.72 -7.19
N ARG A 52 -7.54 -1.52 -7.17
CA ARG A 52 -6.51 -1.15 -6.18
C ARG A 52 -6.95 -1.37 -4.73
N GLN A 53 -8.25 -1.24 -4.46
CA GLN A 53 -8.88 -1.46 -3.17
C GLN A 53 -8.64 -2.90 -2.67
N SER A 54 -8.62 -3.86 -3.59
CA SER A 54 -8.39 -5.30 -3.34
C SER A 54 -6.92 -5.71 -3.30
N VAL A 55 -6.01 -4.85 -3.77
CA VAL A 55 -4.55 -5.09 -3.76
C VAL A 55 -3.97 -4.76 -2.38
N THR A 56 -4.28 -5.58 -1.38
CA THR A 56 -3.92 -5.42 0.04
C THR A 56 -2.55 -6.03 0.38
N MET A 57 -1.95 -5.64 1.52
CA MET A 57 -0.56 -6.04 1.87
C MET A 57 -0.38 -7.54 2.14
N ASP A 58 -1.46 -8.28 2.39
CA ASP A 58 -1.47 -9.74 2.53
C ASP A 58 -1.33 -10.48 1.18
N LYS A 59 -1.52 -9.78 0.04
CA LYS A 59 -1.38 -10.39 -1.29
C LYS A 59 0.06 -10.89 -1.51
N PRO A 60 0.26 -12.02 -2.23
CA PRO A 60 1.54 -12.71 -2.26
C PRO A 60 2.77 -11.85 -2.58
N PHE A 61 2.69 -10.98 -3.61
CA PHE A 61 3.83 -10.15 -4.00
C PHE A 61 4.12 -9.01 -3.00
N LEU A 62 3.09 -8.47 -2.34
CA LEU A 62 3.26 -7.44 -1.29
C LEU A 62 3.73 -8.06 0.02
N SER A 63 3.26 -9.25 0.36
CA SER A 63 3.79 -10.03 1.48
C SER A 63 5.26 -10.41 1.25
N ALA A 64 5.63 -10.83 0.03
CA ALA A 64 7.01 -11.08 -0.34
C ALA A 64 7.87 -9.80 -0.22
N TYR A 65 7.37 -8.66 -0.69
CA TYR A 65 8.02 -7.36 -0.53
C TYR A 65 8.25 -7.01 0.95
N SER A 66 7.22 -7.09 1.81
CA SER A 66 7.33 -6.79 3.25
C SER A 66 8.36 -7.71 3.93
N ARG A 67 8.27 -9.02 3.72
CA ARG A 67 9.21 -9.99 4.33
C ARG A 67 10.65 -9.78 3.86
N LEU A 68 10.86 -9.47 2.58
CA LEU A 68 12.18 -9.19 2.04
C LEU A 68 12.76 -7.90 2.65
N LEU A 69 11.95 -6.85 2.80
CA LEU A 69 12.38 -5.60 3.42
C LEU A 69 12.82 -5.82 4.86
N ILE A 70 12.01 -6.51 5.66
CA ILE A 70 12.32 -6.84 7.06
C ILE A 70 13.65 -7.62 7.15
N LYS A 71 13.75 -8.73 6.39
CA LYS A 71 14.95 -9.57 6.37
C LYS A 71 16.20 -8.79 5.97
N THR A 72 16.08 -7.88 5.00
CA THR A 72 17.20 -7.07 4.51
C THR A 72 17.62 -6.02 5.53
N CYS A 73 16.67 -5.30 6.11
CA CYS A 73 16.90 -4.29 7.15
C CYS A 73 17.58 -4.88 8.39
N HIS A 74 17.00 -5.94 8.96
CA HIS A 74 17.47 -6.49 10.23
C HIS A 74 18.86 -7.13 10.09
N ARG A 75 19.15 -7.76 8.94
CA ARG A 75 20.51 -8.24 8.62
C ARG A 75 21.56 -7.13 8.65
N ARG A 76 21.16 -5.88 8.40
CA ARG A 76 22.03 -4.69 8.43
C ARG A 76 21.91 -3.86 9.71
N GLY A 77 21.12 -4.31 10.69
CA GLY A 77 20.85 -3.57 11.92
C GLY A 77 20.05 -2.28 11.69
N ALA A 78 19.30 -2.19 10.58
CA ALA A 78 18.44 -1.06 10.24
C ALA A 78 16.98 -1.41 10.55
N PHE A 79 16.16 -0.39 10.82
CA PHE A 79 14.73 -0.55 11.10
C PHE A 79 13.94 -0.92 9.83
N ALA A 80 12.91 -1.76 9.99
CA ALA A 80 11.93 -2.12 9.00
C ALA A 80 10.54 -1.60 9.41
N MET A 81 10.12 -0.47 8.85
CA MET A 81 8.84 0.16 9.17
C MET A 81 7.70 -0.39 8.30
N GLY A 82 6.54 -0.63 8.92
CA GLY A 82 5.27 -1.00 8.28
C GLY A 82 4.58 0.17 7.57
N GLY A 83 3.37 -0.05 7.05
CA GLY A 83 2.66 0.89 6.19
C GLY A 83 1.74 1.87 6.93
N MET A 84 1.07 2.73 6.16
CA MET A 84 0.12 3.73 6.66
C MET A 84 -1.26 3.13 6.97
N ALA A 85 -1.83 3.44 8.14
CA ALA A 85 -3.27 3.39 8.39
C ALA A 85 -3.87 4.80 8.22
N ALA A 86 -4.54 5.02 7.09
CA ALA A 86 -5.04 6.33 6.68
C ALA A 86 -6.45 6.68 7.20
N PHE A 87 -7.06 5.82 8.02
CA PHE A 87 -8.44 6.05 8.47
C PHE A 87 -8.57 7.29 9.36
N ILE A 88 -9.67 8.02 9.17
CA ILE A 88 -10.12 9.09 10.06
C ILE A 88 -11.21 8.49 10.95
N PRO A 89 -11.01 8.41 12.28
CA PRO A 89 -12.01 7.90 13.21
C PRO A 89 -13.37 8.56 13.03
N SER A 90 -14.41 7.74 13.03
CA SER A 90 -15.78 8.18 12.81
C SER A 90 -16.48 8.49 14.13
N LYS A 91 -17.42 9.44 14.12
CA LYS A 91 -18.37 9.65 15.24
C LYS A 91 -19.45 8.57 15.31
N ASP A 92 -19.67 7.86 14.21
CA ASP A 92 -20.57 6.72 14.10
C ASP A 92 -19.88 5.49 14.72
N ALA A 93 -20.44 4.98 15.82
CA ALA A 93 -19.81 3.95 16.64
C ALA A 93 -19.61 2.62 15.88
N GLU A 94 -20.56 2.22 15.04
CA GLU A 94 -20.46 0.97 14.28
C GLU A 94 -19.37 1.09 13.20
N LYS A 95 -19.34 2.20 12.48
CA LYS A 95 -18.27 2.45 11.50
C LYS A 95 -16.91 2.56 12.16
N ASN A 96 -16.85 3.21 13.33
CA ASN A 96 -15.60 3.35 14.06
C ASN A 96 -15.09 2.00 14.56
N ALA A 97 -15.96 1.14 15.10
CA ALA A 97 -15.59 -0.22 15.49
C ALA A 97 -15.01 -1.01 14.32
N TRP A 98 -15.69 -0.98 13.16
CA TRP A 98 -15.19 -1.64 11.94
C TRP A 98 -13.82 -1.10 11.49
N VAL A 99 -13.62 0.22 11.54
CA VAL A 99 -12.32 0.84 11.23
C VAL A 99 -11.24 0.37 12.20
N LEU A 100 -11.51 0.36 13.49
CA LEU A 100 -10.55 -0.04 14.52
C LEU A 100 -10.19 -1.52 14.39
N ASP A 101 -11.15 -2.40 14.16
CA ASP A 101 -10.92 -3.83 13.94
C ASP A 101 -10.00 -4.06 12.72
N LYS A 102 -10.25 -3.31 11.64
CA LYS A 102 -9.43 -3.39 10.43
C LYS A 102 -8.01 -2.87 10.66
N VAL A 103 -7.86 -1.72 11.32
CA VAL A 103 -6.55 -1.18 11.69
C VAL A 103 -5.81 -2.16 12.58
N GLN A 104 -6.47 -2.74 13.58
CA GLN A 104 -5.87 -3.72 14.49
C GLN A 104 -5.38 -4.96 13.72
N ALA A 105 -6.20 -5.53 12.84
CA ALA A 105 -5.80 -6.69 12.03
C ALA A 105 -4.61 -6.40 11.11
N ASP A 106 -4.63 -5.25 10.42
CA ASP A 106 -3.54 -4.84 9.53
C ASP A 106 -2.23 -4.62 10.32
N LYS A 107 -2.31 -3.99 11.50
CA LYS A 107 -1.13 -3.72 12.34
C LYS A 107 -0.62 -4.96 13.05
N GLN A 108 -1.50 -5.88 13.41
CA GLN A 108 -1.11 -7.17 13.97
C GLN A 108 -0.28 -7.96 12.95
N LEU A 109 -0.73 -8.00 11.68
CA LEU A 109 0.02 -8.63 10.60
C LEU A 109 1.42 -8.01 10.42
N GLU A 110 1.54 -6.69 10.49
CA GLU A 110 2.83 -6.01 10.39
C GLU A 110 3.75 -6.37 11.57
N ALA A 111 3.22 -6.31 12.79
CA ALA A 111 3.98 -6.63 14.01
C ALA A 111 4.43 -8.10 14.02
N ASP A 112 3.53 -9.04 13.67
CA ASP A 112 3.84 -10.48 13.59
C ASP A 112 4.88 -10.79 12.51
N ASN A 113 4.92 -10.02 11.43
CA ASN A 113 5.93 -10.17 10.39
C ASN A 113 7.34 -9.71 10.82
N GLY A 114 7.46 -8.94 11.90
CA GLY A 114 8.75 -8.43 12.35
C GLY A 114 8.98 -6.95 12.05
N HIS A 115 7.96 -6.15 11.69
CA HIS A 115 8.17 -4.71 11.56
C HIS A 115 8.51 -4.06 12.92
N ASP A 116 9.40 -3.06 12.94
CA ASP A 116 9.81 -2.37 14.17
C ASP A 116 8.81 -1.29 14.61
N GLY A 117 7.96 -0.86 13.70
CA GLY A 117 6.96 0.18 13.93
C GLY A 117 6.08 0.38 12.70
N THR A 118 5.12 1.29 12.78
CA THR A 118 4.11 1.51 11.73
C THR A 118 3.66 2.98 11.67
N TRP A 119 2.82 3.33 10.69
CA TRP A 119 2.31 4.69 10.47
C TRP A 119 0.79 4.81 10.66
N VAL A 120 0.37 5.96 11.18
CA VAL A 120 -1.04 6.40 11.26
C VAL A 120 -1.17 7.83 10.74
N ALA A 121 -2.26 8.14 10.04
CA ALA A 121 -2.52 9.49 9.53
C ALA A 121 -3.30 10.37 10.51
N HIS A 122 -3.91 9.78 11.54
CA HIS A 122 -4.77 10.48 12.48
C HIS A 122 -4.43 10.11 13.94
N PRO A 123 -4.29 11.09 14.86
CA PRO A 123 -3.94 10.83 16.26
C PRO A 123 -4.91 9.87 16.98
N GLY A 124 -6.18 9.89 16.61
CA GLY A 124 -7.19 8.99 17.19
C GLY A 124 -7.02 7.50 16.87
N LEU A 125 -6.03 7.11 16.06
CA LEU A 125 -5.62 5.72 15.87
C LEU A 125 -4.38 5.34 16.69
N ALA A 126 -3.72 6.31 17.33
CA ALA A 126 -2.43 6.10 18.00
C ALA A 126 -2.54 5.04 19.11
N ASP A 127 -3.50 5.18 20.02
CA ASP A 127 -3.64 4.24 21.15
C ASP A 127 -3.93 2.80 20.69
N THR A 128 -4.77 2.63 19.66
CA THR A 128 -5.08 1.31 19.07
C THR A 128 -3.83 0.66 18.49
N VAL A 129 -3.05 1.42 17.73
CA VAL A 129 -1.85 0.92 17.07
C VAL A 129 -0.71 0.68 18.07
N MET A 130 -0.56 1.57 19.05
CA MET A 130 0.38 1.39 20.15
C MET A 130 0.08 0.11 20.92
N ALA A 131 -1.19 -0.16 21.26
CA ALA A 131 -1.57 -1.38 21.97
C ALA A 131 -1.18 -2.67 21.22
N VAL A 132 -1.31 -2.68 19.88
CA VAL A 132 -0.88 -3.81 19.04
C VAL A 132 0.63 -4.03 19.13
N PHE A 133 1.41 -2.97 18.94
CA PHE A 133 2.87 -3.08 18.98
C PHE A 133 3.38 -3.36 20.39
N ASP A 134 2.81 -2.76 21.44
CA ASP A 134 3.15 -3.00 22.84
C ASP A 134 2.94 -4.48 23.21
N GLN A 135 1.85 -5.09 22.73
CA GLN A 135 1.56 -6.50 22.96
C GLN A 135 2.63 -7.42 22.33
N VAL A 136 3.03 -7.15 21.10
CA VAL A 136 4.02 -7.97 20.38
C VAL A 136 5.45 -7.71 20.86
N LEU A 137 5.79 -6.44 21.14
CA LEU A 137 7.12 -6.04 21.59
C LEU A 137 7.40 -6.47 23.04
N GLY A 138 6.39 -6.43 23.91
CA GLY A 138 6.55 -6.69 25.34
C GLY A 138 7.48 -5.66 25.99
N GLN A 139 8.69 -6.08 26.37
CA GLN A 139 9.71 -5.18 26.93
C GLN A 139 10.72 -4.67 25.88
N ARG A 140 10.61 -5.13 24.63
CA ARG A 140 11.53 -4.77 23.55
C ARG A 140 11.20 -3.38 23.02
N HIS A 141 12.21 -2.64 22.57
CA HIS A 141 12.01 -1.33 21.93
C HIS A 141 11.76 -1.43 20.42
N ASN A 142 12.14 -2.55 19.81
CA ASN A 142 12.05 -2.83 18.38
C ASN A 142 12.17 -4.37 18.16
N GLN A 143 12.18 -4.79 16.89
CA GLN A 143 12.23 -6.18 16.47
C GLN A 143 13.47 -6.51 15.63
N LEU A 144 14.58 -5.77 15.78
CA LEU A 144 15.82 -5.98 15.01
C LEU A 144 16.38 -7.42 15.12
N GLU A 145 16.03 -8.15 16.18
CA GLU A 145 16.38 -9.56 16.39
C GLU A 145 15.57 -10.55 15.52
N VAL A 146 14.48 -10.12 14.88
CA VAL A 146 13.62 -10.95 14.03
C VAL A 146 14.24 -11.05 12.63
N LEU A 147 15.21 -11.95 12.47
CA LEU A 147 16.04 -12.05 11.25
C LEU A 147 15.36 -12.72 10.04
N ARG A 148 14.21 -13.39 10.25
CA ARG A 148 13.48 -14.15 9.21
C ARG A 148 14.35 -15.18 8.47
N GLU A 149 15.24 -15.88 9.18
CA GLU A 149 16.13 -16.88 8.58
C GLU A 149 15.37 -18.10 8.03
N GLN A 150 14.22 -18.42 8.63
CA GLN A 150 13.33 -19.49 8.19
C GLN A 150 12.67 -19.25 6.83
N ASP A 151 12.62 -18.00 6.36
CA ASP A 151 12.02 -17.67 5.06
C ASP A 151 12.88 -18.24 3.93
N THR A 152 12.23 -18.96 3.01
CA THR A 152 12.84 -19.34 1.73
C THR A 152 13.27 -18.10 0.93
N PRO A 153 14.29 -18.21 0.06
CA PRO A 153 14.73 -17.08 -0.75
C PRO A 153 13.57 -16.47 -1.54
N ILE A 154 13.35 -15.17 -1.34
CA ILE A 154 12.34 -14.41 -2.07
C ILE A 154 12.89 -14.07 -3.44
N THR A 155 12.16 -14.46 -4.48
CA THR A 155 12.59 -14.35 -5.88
C THR A 155 11.95 -13.15 -6.57
N ALA A 156 12.57 -12.69 -7.66
CA ALA A 156 11.96 -11.66 -8.50
C ALA A 156 10.60 -12.07 -9.06
N ALA A 157 10.41 -13.36 -9.39
CA ALA A 157 9.12 -13.86 -9.84
C ALA A 157 8.01 -13.62 -8.80
N GLN A 158 8.28 -13.90 -7.52
CA GLN A 158 7.32 -13.65 -6.44
C GLN A 158 7.01 -12.16 -6.26
N LEU A 159 8.00 -11.29 -6.42
CA LEU A 159 7.83 -9.82 -6.30
C LEU A 159 7.09 -9.21 -7.48
N LEU A 160 7.10 -9.88 -8.65
CA LEU A 160 6.49 -9.41 -9.89
C LEU A 160 5.12 -10.06 -10.18
N GLU A 161 4.72 -11.07 -9.42
CA GLU A 161 3.48 -11.80 -9.68
C GLU A 161 2.24 -10.95 -9.34
N PRO A 162 1.37 -10.62 -10.31
CA PRO A 162 0.17 -9.85 -10.02
C PRO A 162 -0.76 -10.66 -9.11
N CYS A 163 -1.41 -9.98 -8.17
CA CYS A 163 -2.40 -10.66 -7.33
C CYS A 163 -3.72 -10.88 -8.07
N GLU A 164 -4.43 -11.95 -7.68
CA GLU A 164 -5.79 -12.18 -8.14
C GLU A 164 -6.79 -11.15 -7.58
N GLY A 165 -7.81 -10.86 -8.39
CA GLY A 165 -8.93 -9.97 -8.05
C GLY A 165 -9.70 -9.55 -9.29
N GLU A 166 -10.78 -8.79 -9.08
CA GLU A 166 -11.61 -8.28 -10.16
C GLU A 166 -11.29 -6.82 -10.51
N ARG A 167 -11.63 -6.44 -11.75
CA ARG A 167 -11.66 -5.04 -12.19
C ARG A 167 -13.12 -4.66 -12.28
N THR A 168 -13.62 -3.82 -11.39
CA THR A 168 -15.06 -3.54 -11.30
C THR A 168 -15.39 -2.11 -11.73
N GLU A 169 -16.59 -1.90 -12.28
CA GLU A 169 -17.08 -0.55 -12.56
C GLU A 169 -17.16 0.29 -11.27
N ALA A 170 -17.56 -0.32 -10.16
CA ALA A 170 -17.62 0.34 -8.85
C ALA A 170 -16.24 0.84 -8.40
N GLY A 171 -15.21 0.01 -8.52
CA GLY A 171 -13.81 0.36 -8.24
C GLY A 171 -13.31 1.47 -9.16
N MET A 172 -13.63 1.40 -10.46
CA MET A 172 -13.31 2.42 -11.44
C MET A 172 -13.93 3.79 -11.10
N ARG A 173 -15.23 3.82 -10.81
CA ARG A 173 -15.95 5.05 -10.43
C ARG A 173 -15.44 5.62 -9.12
N ALA A 174 -15.07 4.76 -8.16
CA ALA A 174 -14.44 5.19 -6.92
C ALA A 174 -13.07 5.85 -7.18
N ASN A 175 -12.24 5.29 -8.07
CA ASN A 175 -10.97 5.89 -8.48
C ASN A 175 -11.17 7.29 -9.07
N ILE A 176 -12.14 7.46 -9.98
CA ILE A 176 -12.45 8.76 -10.58
C ILE A 176 -12.85 9.78 -9.49
N ARG A 177 -13.81 9.43 -8.62
CA ARG A 177 -14.28 10.35 -7.56
C ARG A 177 -13.17 10.77 -6.61
N VAL A 178 -12.35 9.83 -6.15
CA VAL A 178 -11.25 10.12 -5.21
C VAL A 178 -10.17 10.97 -5.87
N ALA A 179 -9.74 10.61 -7.08
CA ALA A 179 -8.69 11.36 -7.78
C ALA A 179 -9.12 12.80 -8.08
N VAL A 180 -10.36 13.01 -8.55
CA VAL A 180 -10.87 14.37 -8.86
C VAL A 180 -10.97 15.23 -7.61
N GLN A 181 -11.53 14.70 -6.50
CA GLN A 181 -11.60 15.43 -5.23
C GLN A 181 -10.21 15.76 -4.68
N TYR A 182 -9.26 14.82 -4.77
CA TYR A 182 -7.89 15.07 -4.34
C TYR A 182 -7.23 16.19 -5.16
N ILE A 183 -7.35 16.13 -6.49
CA ILE A 183 -6.74 17.13 -7.39
C ILE A 183 -7.35 18.51 -7.14
N GLU A 184 -8.66 18.62 -6.94
CA GLU A 184 -9.35 19.88 -6.62
C GLU A 184 -8.79 20.53 -5.33
N ALA A 185 -8.64 19.75 -4.27
CA ALA A 185 -8.05 20.24 -3.03
C ALA A 185 -6.56 20.59 -3.21
N TRP A 186 -5.81 19.79 -3.98
CA TRP A 186 -4.38 19.98 -4.22
C TRP A 186 -4.08 21.28 -4.98
N ILE A 187 -4.81 21.56 -6.06
CA ILE A 187 -4.65 22.83 -6.80
C ILE A 187 -5.11 24.05 -5.98
N SER A 188 -5.93 23.81 -4.95
CA SER A 188 -6.34 24.82 -3.97
C SER A 188 -5.35 24.97 -2.80
N GLY A 189 -4.21 24.28 -2.83
CA GLY A 189 -3.14 24.39 -1.85
C GLY A 189 -3.21 23.40 -0.67
N ASN A 190 -4.13 22.42 -0.70
CA ASN A 190 -4.21 21.38 0.32
C ASN A 190 -3.82 19.99 -0.23
N GLY A 191 -2.66 19.46 0.18
CA GLY A 191 -2.17 18.15 -0.25
C GLY A 191 -2.53 16.98 0.67
N CYS A 192 -3.20 17.22 1.80
CA CYS A 192 -3.60 16.21 2.79
C CYS A 192 -5.12 16.30 2.99
N VAL A 193 -5.87 15.40 2.35
CA VAL A 193 -7.27 15.65 2.02
C VAL A 193 -8.17 14.56 2.63
N PRO A 194 -9.13 14.92 3.50
CA PRO A 194 -10.10 13.96 4.01
C PRO A 194 -11.13 13.61 2.94
N ILE A 195 -11.12 12.37 2.44
CA ILE A 195 -12.05 11.87 1.42
C ILE A 195 -12.64 10.54 1.89
N TYR A 196 -13.97 10.46 2.00
CA TYR A 196 -14.71 9.25 2.42
C TYR A 196 -14.20 8.55 3.69
N GLY A 197 -13.74 9.33 4.68
CA GLY A 197 -13.24 8.81 5.96
C GLY A 197 -11.78 8.33 5.92
N LEU A 198 -11.04 8.64 4.84
CA LEU A 198 -9.61 8.42 4.71
C LEU A 198 -8.88 9.76 4.59
N MET A 199 -7.68 9.85 5.14
CA MET A 199 -6.75 10.95 4.90
C MET A 199 -5.88 10.63 3.69
N GLU A 200 -6.22 11.23 2.55
CA GLU A 200 -5.60 10.92 1.26
C GLU A 200 -4.46 11.89 0.93
N ASP A 201 -3.42 11.38 0.30
CA ASP A 201 -2.31 12.13 -0.28
C ASP A 201 -2.22 11.88 -1.80
N ALA A 202 -1.14 12.38 -2.43
CA ALA A 202 -0.97 12.32 -3.87
C ALA A 202 -0.87 10.89 -4.41
N ALA A 203 -0.35 9.95 -3.61
CA ALA A 203 -0.19 8.57 -4.00
C ALA A 203 -1.55 7.93 -4.32
N THR A 204 -2.60 8.30 -3.58
CA THR A 204 -3.96 7.81 -3.84
C THR A 204 -4.51 8.28 -5.19
N ALA A 205 -4.29 9.55 -5.56
CA ALA A 205 -4.68 10.05 -6.88
C ALA A 205 -3.86 9.37 -7.99
N GLU A 206 -2.56 9.18 -7.75
CA GLU A 206 -1.63 8.56 -8.70
C GLU A 206 -1.99 7.10 -9.02
N ILE A 207 -2.26 6.27 -8.01
CA ILE A 207 -2.70 4.89 -8.26
C ILE A 207 -4.09 4.85 -8.92
N SER A 208 -5.00 5.76 -8.54
CA SER A 208 -6.35 5.82 -9.09
C SER A 208 -6.32 6.07 -10.60
N ARG A 209 -5.58 7.08 -11.06
CA ARG A 209 -5.47 7.40 -12.49
C ARG A 209 -4.63 6.37 -13.25
N THR A 210 -3.61 5.79 -12.62
CA THR A 210 -2.69 4.85 -13.28
C THR A 210 -3.32 3.47 -13.48
N SER A 211 -4.14 3.03 -12.53
CA SER A 211 -4.93 1.79 -12.65
C SER A 211 -5.94 1.87 -13.80
N ILE A 212 -6.67 2.99 -13.92
CA ILE A 212 -7.57 3.24 -15.07
C ILE A 212 -6.80 3.23 -16.39
N TRP A 213 -5.66 3.95 -16.44
CA TRP A 213 -4.81 3.97 -17.63
C TRP A 213 -4.36 2.56 -18.03
N GLN A 214 -3.98 1.71 -17.07
CA GLN A 214 -3.52 0.35 -17.34
C GLN A 214 -4.60 -0.51 -17.97
N TRP A 215 -5.84 -0.41 -17.48
CA TRP A 215 -6.97 -1.17 -18.03
C TRP A 215 -7.32 -0.73 -19.45
N ILE A 216 -7.28 0.58 -19.69
CA ILE A 216 -7.44 1.19 -21.01
C ILE A 216 -6.34 0.71 -21.97
N HIS A 217 -5.08 0.85 -21.57
CA HIS A 217 -3.93 0.59 -22.42
C HIS A 217 -3.84 -0.89 -22.87
N HIS A 218 -4.28 -1.81 -22.02
CA HIS A 218 -4.30 -3.25 -22.31
C HIS A 218 -5.68 -3.79 -22.71
N GLU A 219 -6.62 -2.90 -23.06
CA GLU A 219 -7.97 -3.25 -23.53
C GLU A 219 -8.70 -4.25 -22.61
N LYS A 220 -8.52 -4.12 -21.28
CA LYS A 220 -9.11 -5.05 -20.32
C LYS A 220 -10.60 -4.75 -20.11
N SER A 221 -11.39 -5.81 -20.05
CA SER A 221 -12.79 -5.73 -19.59
C SER A 221 -12.87 -5.61 -18.08
N LEU A 222 -13.89 -4.88 -17.65
CA LEU A 222 -14.46 -4.90 -16.32
C LEU A 222 -15.24 -6.22 -16.11
N SER A 223 -15.53 -6.57 -14.86
CA SER A 223 -16.18 -7.82 -14.49
C SER A 223 -17.61 -7.96 -15.01
N ASP A 224 -18.28 -6.86 -15.33
CA ASP A 224 -19.60 -6.81 -15.96
C ASP A 224 -19.57 -6.94 -17.49
N GLY A 225 -18.37 -7.08 -18.08
CA GLY A 225 -18.16 -7.24 -19.52
C GLY A 225 -17.93 -5.93 -20.28
N GLN A 226 -18.08 -4.76 -19.65
CA GLN A 226 -17.77 -3.48 -20.29
C GLN A 226 -16.25 -3.36 -20.51
N THR A 227 -15.81 -2.85 -21.67
CA THR A 227 -14.39 -2.53 -21.87
C THR A 227 -14.00 -1.29 -21.05
N GLY A 228 -12.75 -1.19 -20.58
CA GLY A 228 -12.31 -0.11 -19.69
C GLY A 228 -12.60 1.32 -20.19
N HIS A 229 -12.66 1.54 -21.51
CA HIS A 229 -13.08 2.83 -22.08
C HIS A 229 -14.59 3.10 -21.97
N GLN A 230 -15.42 2.06 -22.04
CA GLN A 230 -16.88 2.17 -21.97
C GLN A 230 -17.35 2.41 -20.53
N GLY A 231 -16.73 1.75 -19.54
CA GLY A 231 -17.05 1.97 -18.13
C GLY A 231 -16.61 3.35 -17.57
N ALA A 232 -15.73 4.06 -18.29
CA ALA A 232 -15.25 5.39 -17.90
C ALA A 232 -16.27 6.51 -18.16
N VAL A 233 -17.18 6.31 -19.11
CA VAL A 233 -18.17 7.30 -19.53
C VAL A 233 -19.54 6.84 -19.03
N PRO A 234 -20.25 7.62 -18.18
CA PRO A 234 -21.60 7.24 -17.81
C PRO A 234 -22.49 7.12 -19.05
N SER A 235 -23.22 6.01 -19.18
CA SER A 235 -24.16 5.76 -20.30
C SER A 235 -25.39 6.66 -20.29
N ASN A 236 -25.47 7.65 -19.39
CA ASN A 236 -26.63 8.51 -19.24
C ASN A 236 -26.24 9.95 -19.56
N ALA A 237 -26.19 10.23 -20.86
CA ALA A 237 -26.43 11.55 -21.44
C ALA A 237 -27.58 11.40 -22.45
N GLU A 238 -28.76 11.05 -21.94
CA GLU A 238 -30.08 11.32 -22.53
C GLU A 238 -30.95 11.97 -21.46
#